data_AF-A0A1H9NHP9-F1
#
_entry.id   AF-A0A1H9NHP9-F1
#
_cell.length_a   1.000
_cell.length_b   1.000
_cell.length_c   1.000
_cell.angle_alpha   90.00
_cell.angle_beta   90.00
_cell.angle_gamma   90.00
#
_symmetry.space_group_name_H-M   'P 1'
#
loop_
_entity.id
_entity.type
_entity.pdbx_description
1 polymer ?
#
loop_
_entity_poly.entity_id
_entity_poly.type
_entity_poly.pdbx_seq_one_letter_code
_entity_poly.pdbx_strand_id
1 'polypeptide(L)'
;MNDGDTIDRFVKDPSLLVELCRGVIDQLDASSEDVAVVEQEAQLRAIAKAVEQLEKSDVTVPESLRAEKTRIAAALAVHSDAKQALAQLADEFQDILKDLRERLGQNTTNSEAKPRTKRSTLPKTPQSILRVHIIQALKTLGGRARVSDVIEQMTKQLDGKLLPGDNIWRDATNEPAWQNNAKWERFQMTQDGALRQGSPRGIWELGEDS
;
A
#
# COMPACT_ATOMS: atom_id res chain seq x y z
N MET A 1 -12.85 33.61 -23.51
CA MET A 1 -11.40 33.46 -23.30
C MET A 1 -10.98 32.23 -24.09
N ASN A 2 -9.91 32.34 -24.87
CA ASN A 2 -9.64 31.44 -25.99
C ASN A 2 -8.98 30.15 -25.46
N ASP A 3 -9.74 29.08 -25.26
CA ASP A 3 -9.22 27.81 -24.71
C ASP A 3 -8.02 27.26 -25.51
N GLY A 4 -7.90 27.63 -26.79
CA GLY A 4 -6.75 27.33 -27.63
C GLY A 4 -5.42 27.96 -27.17
N ASP A 5 -5.43 29.15 -26.59
CA ASP A 5 -4.20 29.85 -26.13
C ASP A 5 -3.67 29.23 -24.82
N THR A 6 -4.58 28.74 -23.99
CA THR A 6 -4.25 28.03 -22.74
C THR A 6 -3.63 26.67 -23.03
N ILE A 7 -4.18 25.91 -23.98
CA ILE A 7 -3.63 24.61 -24.38
C ILE A 7 -2.26 24.79 -25.05
N ASP A 8 -2.11 25.78 -25.94
CA ASP A 8 -0.84 26.08 -26.61
C ASP A 8 0.31 26.36 -25.62
N ARG A 9 0.00 26.97 -24.46
CA ARG A 9 0.98 27.18 -23.38
C ARG A 9 1.47 25.85 -22.79
N PHE A 10 0.55 24.91 -22.49
CA PHE A 10 0.91 23.61 -21.94
C PHE A 10 1.53 22.67 -22.98
N VAL A 11 1.24 22.86 -24.27
CA VAL A 11 1.92 22.14 -25.36
C VAL A 11 3.39 22.56 -25.47
N LYS A 12 3.69 23.84 -25.26
CA LYS A 12 5.07 24.37 -25.26
C LYS A 12 5.87 23.91 -24.04
N ASP A 13 5.23 23.81 -22.88
CA ASP A 13 5.84 23.28 -21.66
C ASP A 13 4.83 22.45 -20.84
N PRO A 14 4.82 21.11 -21.04
CA PRO A 14 3.93 20.21 -20.32
C PRO A 14 4.19 20.14 -18.81
N SER A 15 5.37 20.57 -18.35
CA SER A 15 5.75 20.57 -16.93
C SER A 15 4.86 21.49 -16.11
N LEU A 16 4.39 22.58 -16.71
CA LEU A 16 3.47 23.55 -16.10
C LEU A 16 2.13 22.90 -15.70
N LEU A 17 1.68 21.86 -16.41
CA LEU A 17 0.47 21.12 -16.06
C LEU A 17 0.68 20.32 -14.77
N VAL A 18 1.86 19.70 -14.62
CA VAL A 18 2.22 18.96 -13.41
C VAL A 18 2.30 19.88 -12.20
N GLU A 19 2.85 21.08 -12.36
CA GLU A 19 2.90 22.09 -11.29
C GLU A 19 1.50 22.58 -10.91
N LEU A 20 0.63 22.83 -11.89
CA LEU A 20 -0.76 23.20 -11.63
C LEU A 20 -1.50 22.10 -10.87
N CYS A 21 -1.35 20.84 -11.28
CA CYS A 21 -1.96 19.71 -10.60
C CYS A 21 -1.46 19.59 -9.15
N ARG A 22 -0.16 19.78 -8.90
CA ARG A 22 0.39 19.80 -7.53
C ARG A 22 -0.21 20.91 -6.68
N GLY A 23 -0.34 22.12 -7.23
CA GLY A 23 -0.97 23.24 -6.51
C GLY A 23 -2.43 22.98 -6.15
N VAL A 24 -3.19 22.33 -7.04
CA VAL A 24 -4.58 21.93 -6.76
C VAL A 24 -4.63 20.87 -5.65
N ILE A 25 -3.74 19.88 -5.68
CA ILE A 25 -3.65 18.84 -4.64
C ILE A 25 -3.29 19.47 -3.29
N ASP A 26 -2.26 20.32 -3.24
CA ASP A 26 -1.83 20.99 -2.01
C ASP A 26 -2.95 21.86 -1.40
N GLN A 27 -3.76 22.51 -2.23
CA GLN A 27 -4.89 23.32 -1.78
C GLN A 27 -6.06 22.48 -1.25
N LEU A 28 -6.29 21.30 -1.84
CA LEU A 28 -7.29 20.33 -1.36
C LEU A 28 -6.81 19.63 -0.07
N ASP A 29 -5.52 19.32 0.05
CA ASP A 29 -4.92 18.67 1.23
C ASP A 29 -4.79 19.63 2.42
N ALA A 30 -4.43 20.90 2.21
CA ALA A 30 -4.38 21.91 3.27
C ALA A 30 -5.76 22.17 3.90
N SER A 31 -6.84 21.82 3.21
CA SER A 31 -8.19 21.86 3.75
C SER A 31 -8.54 20.65 4.62
N SER A 32 -7.67 19.64 4.73
CA SER A 32 -7.95 18.32 5.30
C SER A 32 -6.85 17.86 6.28
N GLU A 33 -6.60 18.64 7.33
CA GLU A 33 -5.71 18.17 8.41
C GLU A 33 -6.34 16.95 9.14
N ASP A 34 -5.96 15.74 8.74
CA ASP A 34 -6.53 14.46 9.21
C ASP A 34 -6.58 14.34 10.76
N VAL A 35 -5.65 14.96 11.50
CA VAL A 35 -5.64 14.94 12.98
C VAL A 35 -6.78 15.78 13.57
N ALA A 36 -7.03 16.97 13.00
CA ALA A 36 -8.11 17.85 13.42
C ALA A 36 -9.49 17.26 13.10
N VAL A 37 -9.61 16.57 11.95
CA VAL A 37 -10.85 15.87 11.55
C VAL A 37 -11.22 14.75 12.53
N VAL A 38 -10.24 13.95 12.98
CA VAL A 38 -10.48 12.87 13.96
C VAL A 38 -10.92 13.42 15.31
N GLU A 39 -10.33 14.52 15.79
CA GLU A 39 -10.73 15.18 17.03
C GLU A 39 -12.15 15.78 16.92
N GLN A 40 -12.46 16.45 15.80
CA GLN A 40 -13.78 17.02 15.53
C GLN A 40 -14.87 15.94 15.43
N GLU A 41 -14.60 14.78 14.83
CA GLU A 41 -15.51 13.63 14.84
C GLU A 41 -15.77 13.09 16.24
N ALA A 42 -14.72 12.96 17.06
CA ALA A 42 -14.85 12.50 18.45
C ALA A 42 -15.69 13.49 19.27
N GLN A 43 -15.46 14.79 19.08
CA GLN A 43 -16.24 15.85 19.71
C GLN A 43 -17.71 15.83 19.25
N LEU A 44 -17.98 15.63 17.96
CA LEU A 44 -19.34 15.51 17.44
C LEU A 44 -20.07 14.30 18.04
N ARG A 45 -19.42 13.14 18.17
CA ARG A 45 -19.99 11.95 18.83
C ARG A 45 -20.28 12.22 20.31
N ALA A 46 -19.38 12.90 21.02
CA ALA A 46 -19.58 13.25 22.42
C ALA A 46 -20.77 14.22 22.61
N ILE A 47 -20.89 15.24 21.76
CA ILE A 47 -22.03 16.19 21.79
C ILE A 47 -23.33 15.46 21.45
N ALA A 48 -23.34 14.59 20.43
CA ALA A 48 -24.53 13.83 20.07
C ALA A 48 -25.02 12.95 21.23
N LYS A 49 -24.10 12.29 21.95
CA LYS A 49 -24.41 11.49 23.13
C LYS A 49 -24.94 12.33 24.30
N ALA A 50 -24.38 13.53 24.51
CA ALA A 50 -24.85 14.44 25.55
C ALA A 50 -26.27 14.96 25.25
N VAL A 51 -26.56 15.28 23.98
CA VAL A 51 -27.90 15.67 23.51
C VAL A 51 -28.90 14.54 23.74
N GLU A 52 -28.57 13.31 23.32
CA GLU A 52 -29.41 12.12 23.54
C GLU A 52 -29.68 11.87 25.03
N GLN A 53 -28.68 12.07 25.89
CA GLN A 53 -28.81 11.88 27.33
C GLN A 53 -29.67 12.97 28.00
N LEU A 54 -29.61 14.21 27.51
CA LEU A 54 -30.47 15.31 27.95
C LEU A 54 -31.92 15.09 27.52
N GLU A 55 -32.15 14.67 26.27
CA GLU A 55 -33.48 14.29 25.76
C GLU A 55 -34.09 13.13 26.56
N LYS A 56 -33.28 12.11 26.88
CA LYS A 56 -33.71 10.99 27.72
C LYS A 56 -34.04 11.38 29.16
N SER A 57 -33.50 12.50 29.64
CA SER A 57 -33.73 13.05 30.97
C SER A 57 -34.88 14.07 31.00
N ASP A 58 -35.61 14.24 29.88
CA ASP A 58 -36.69 15.22 29.69
C ASP A 58 -36.25 16.69 29.90
N VAL A 59 -34.95 16.95 29.72
CA VAL A 59 -34.35 18.29 29.82
C VAL A 59 -34.22 18.87 28.42
N THR A 60 -34.79 20.05 28.20
CA THR A 60 -34.69 20.77 26.92
C THR A 60 -33.23 21.01 26.54
N VAL A 61 -32.82 20.45 25.41
CA VAL A 61 -31.45 20.57 24.88
C VAL A 61 -31.11 22.05 24.65
N PRO A 62 -30.02 22.59 25.23
CA PRO A 62 -29.58 23.95 25.00
C PRO A 62 -29.31 24.25 23.51
N GLU A 63 -29.76 25.41 23.04
CA GLU A 63 -29.58 25.84 21.64
C GLU A 63 -28.11 26.01 21.25
N SER A 64 -27.26 26.34 22.21
CA SER A 64 -25.80 26.39 22.04
C SER A 64 -25.20 25.04 21.63
N LEU A 65 -25.65 23.93 22.22
CA LEU A 65 -25.17 22.58 21.87
C LEU A 65 -25.67 22.14 20.50
N ARG A 66 -26.91 22.52 20.13
CA ARG A 66 -27.44 22.27 18.79
C ARG A 66 -26.67 23.05 17.72
N ALA A 67 -26.39 24.33 17.97
CA ALA A 67 -25.62 25.18 17.06
C ALA A 67 -24.19 24.64 16.86
N GLU A 68 -23.53 24.20 17.93
CA GLU A 68 -22.17 23.64 17.85
C GLU A 68 -22.14 22.29 17.11
N LYS A 69 -23.11 21.40 17.36
CA LYS A 69 -23.28 20.14 16.62
C LYS A 69 -23.41 20.39 15.12
N THR A 70 -24.26 21.34 14.72
CA THR A 70 -24.47 21.70 13.31
C THR A 70 -23.20 22.29 12.69
N ARG A 71 -22.48 23.14 13.41
CA ARG A 71 -21.22 23.72 12.93
C ARG A 71 -20.15 22.65 12.67
N ILE A 72 -19.94 21.74 13.62
CA ILE A 72 -18.93 20.67 13.50
C ILE A 72 -19.32 19.69 12.38
N ALA A 73 -20.60 19.33 12.27
CA ALA A 73 -21.08 18.48 11.19
C ALA A 73 -20.86 19.11 9.80
N ALA A 74 -21.09 20.42 9.66
CA ALA A 74 -20.84 21.13 8.40
C ALA A 74 -19.34 21.17 8.04
N ALA A 75 -18.46 21.37 9.03
CA ALA A 75 -17.01 21.34 8.81
C ALA A 75 -16.54 19.95 8.35
N LEU A 76 -17.02 18.88 8.99
CA LEU A 76 -16.69 17.50 8.62
C LEU A 76 -17.20 17.13 7.22
N ALA A 77 -18.36 17.64 6.80
CA ALA A 77 -18.87 17.44 5.45
C ALA A 77 -17.94 18.06 4.38
N VAL A 78 -17.44 19.27 4.62
CA VAL A 78 -16.46 19.91 3.71
C VAL A 78 -15.17 19.09 3.60
N HIS A 79 -14.69 18.52 4.71
CA HIS A 79 -13.52 17.64 4.71
C HIS A 79 -13.76 16.34 3.94
N SER A 80 -14.94 15.71 4.09
CA SER A 80 -15.30 14.53 3.29
C SER A 80 -15.41 14.85 1.80
N ASP A 81 -15.93 16.03 1.44
CA ASP A 81 -16.06 16.48 0.06
C ASP A 81 -14.68 16.68 -0.60
N ALA A 82 -13.73 17.28 0.13
CA ALA A 82 -12.35 17.45 -0.36
C ALA A 82 -11.66 16.09 -0.61
N LYS A 83 -11.83 15.12 0.31
CA LYS A 83 -11.26 13.77 0.17
C LYS A 83 -11.88 13.01 -1.00
N GLN A 84 -13.18 13.18 -1.23
CA GLN A 84 -13.88 12.62 -2.39
C GLN A 84 -13.39 13.27 -3.70
N ALA A 85 -13.18 14.58 -3.73
CA ALA A 85 -12.64 15.27 -4.90
C ALA A 85 -11.23 14.78 -5.27
N LEU A 86 -10.36 14.54 -4.28
CA LEU A 86 -9.03 13.95 -4.49
C LEU A 86 -9.10 12.52 -5.05
N ALA A 87 -10.04 11.70 -4.55
CA ALA A 87 -10.23 10.35 -5.07
C ALA A 87 -10.69 10.37 -6.54
N GLN A 88 -11.64 11.24 -6.89
CA GLN A 88 -12.10 11.43 -8.27
C GLN A 88 -10.97 11.91 -9.18
N LEU A 89 -10.18 12.89 -8.72
CA LEU A 89 -9.01 13.39 -9.46
C LEU A 89 -7.98 12.28 -9.70
N ALA A 90 -7.77 11.39 -8.72
CA ALA A 90 -6.88 10.26 -8.87
C ALA A 90 -7.38 9.26 -9.94
N ASP A 91 -8.67 8.95 -9.95
CA ASP A 91 -9.28 8.08 -10.96
C ASP A 91 -9.17 8.70 -12.38
N GLU A 92 -9.46 10.00 -12.53
CA GLU A 92 -9.31 10.71 -13.80
C GLU A 92 -7.85 10.73 -14.29
N PHE A 93 -6.88 10.92 -13.40
CA PHE A 93 -5.46 10.81 -13.76
C PHE A 93 -5.06 9.38 -14.16
N GLN A 94 -5.69 8.34 -13.61
CA GLN A 94 -5.43 6.97 -14.06
C GLN A 94 -5.86 6.78 -15.52
N ASP A 95 -7.02 7.31 -15.90
CA ASP A 95 -7.51 7.26 -17.28
C ASP A 95 -6.61 8.07 -18.22
N ILE A 96 -6.20 9.28 -17.84
CA ILE A 96 -5.26 10.10 -18.63
C ILE A 96 -3.91 9.39 -18.79
N LEU A 97 -3.39 8.76 -17.74
CA LEU A 97 -2.16 7.98 -17.81
C LEU A 97 -2.30 6.75 -18.70
N LYS A 98 -3.48 6.11 -18.71
CA LYS A 98 -3.78 5.01 -19.62
C LYS A 98 -3.72 5.52 -21.07
N ASP A 99 -4.46 6.58 -21.39
CA ASP A 99 -4.49 7.20 -22.73
C ASP A 99 -3.10 7.65 -23.20
N LEU A 100 -2.32 8.26 -22.30
CA LEU A 100 -0.95 8.66 -22.58
C LEU A 100 -0.06 7.44 -22.87
N ARG A 101 -0.19 6.37 -22.09
CA ARG A 101 0.51 5.10 -22.36
C ARG A 101 0.10 4.51 -23.70
N GLU A 102 -1.18 4.56 -24.08
CA GLU A 102 -1.63 4.10 -25.40
C GLU A 102 -0.94 4.88 -26.52
N ARG A 103 -0.92 6.21 -26.41
CA ARG A 103 -0.33 7.13 -27.40
C ARG A 103 1.19 7.05 -27.47
N LEU A 104 1.85 6.77 -26.35
CA LEU A 104 3.29 6.51 -26.29
C LEU A 104 3.67 5.10 -26.79
N GLY A 105 2.69 4.30 -27.24
CA GLY A 105 2.93 2.90 -27.63
C GLY A 105 3.35 2.02 -26.44
N GLN A 106 3.13 2.50 -25.22
CA GLN A 106 3.32 1.77 -23.96
C GLN A 106 2.07 1.00 -23.55
N ASN A 107 1.07 0.92 -24.44
CA ASN A 107 -0.07 0.07 -24.21
C ASN A 107 0.42 -1.38 -24.09
N THR A 108 0.14 -2.00 -22.95
CA THR A 108 0.42 -3.41 -22.67
C THR A 108 -0.48 -4.36 -23.45
N THR A 109 -0.91 -3.97 -24.64
CA THR A 109 -1.59 -4.81 -25.62
C THR A 109 -0.64 -5.02 -26.80
N ASN A 110 0.21 -6.03 -26.65
CA ASN A 110 1.07 -6.59 -27.71
C ASN A 110 1.97 -5.58 -28.47
N SER A 111 3.07 -5.19 -27.83
CA SER A 111 4.31 -4.93 -28.57
C SER A 111 5.41 -5.79 -27.97
N GLU A 112 6.17 -6.39 -28.88
CA GLU A 112 7.21 -7.39 -28.68
C GLU A 112 7.88 -7.28 -27.31
N ALA A 113 7.54 -8.23 -26.45
CA ALA A 113 8.42 -8.56 -25.36
C ALA A 113 9.82 -8.71 -25.95
N LYS A 114 10.76 -7.82 -25.59
CA LYS A 114 12.14 -8.25 -25.33
C LYS A 114 11.97 -9.63 -24.72
N PRO A 115 12.42 -10.72 -25.38
CA PRO A 115 11.94 -12.05 -25.05
C PRO A 115 12.03 -12.14 -23.53
N ARG A 116 10.88 -12.14 -22.84
CA ARG A 116 10.84 -12.31 -21.38
C ARG A 116 11.53 -13.63 -21.27
N THR A 117 12.79 -13.62 -20.86
CA THR A 117 13.65 -14.80 -20.90
C THR A 117 12.80 -15.87 -20.28
N LYS A 118 12.36 -16.85 -21.09
CA LYS A 118 11.25 -17.74 -20.74
C LYS A 118 11.48 -18.14 -19.31
N ARG A 119 10.54 -17.81 -18.40
CA ARG A 119 10.70 -18.06 -16.96
C ARG A 119 11.24 -19.47 -16.88
N SER A 120 12.47 -19.61 -16.40
CA SER A 120 13.25 -20.82 -16.69
C SER A 120 12.41 -22.06 -16.41
N THR A 121 12.28 -22.91 -17.43
CA THR A 121 11.55 -24.18 -17.35
C THR A 121 12.30 -25.21 -16.51
N LEU A 122 13.51 -24.86 -16.05
CA LEU A 122 14.26 -25.70 -15.13
C LEU A 122 13.48 -25.92 -13.84
N PRO A 123 13.53 -27.14 -13.30
CA PRO A 123 12.88 -27.48 -12.06
C PRO A 123 13.45 -26.64 -10.92
N LYS A 124 12.59 -26.32 -9.95
CA LYS A 124 12.91 -25.50 -8.78
C LYS A 124 12.46 -26.23 -7.53
N THR A 125 13.15 -26.02 -6.42
CA THR A 125 12.76 -26.55 -5.12
C THR A 125 11.31 -26.14 -4.83
N PRO A 126 10.41 -27.10 -4.53
CA PRO A 126 9.02 -26.80 -4.21
C PRO A 126 8.90 -25.87 -3.00
N GLN A 127 7.86 -25.03 -3.00
CA GLN A 127 7.55 -24.11 -1.91
C GLN A 127 7.41 -24.81 -0.55
N SER A 128 6.81 -26.00 -0.51
CA SER A 128 6.68 -26.82 0.69
C SER A 128 8.04 -27.20 1.31
N ILE A 129 9.06 -27.43 0.49
CA ILE A 129 10.42 -27.74 0.96
C ILE A 129 11.07 -26.47 1.51
N LEU A 130 10.92 -25.33 0.83
CA LEU A 130 11.41 -24.04 1.32
C LEU A 130 10.79 -23.68 2.67
N ARG A 131 9.48 -23.93 2.84
CA ARG A 131 8.76 -23.74 4.11
C ARG A 131 9.41 -24.52 5.26
N VAL A 132 9.68 -25.81 5.07
CA VAL A 132 10.35 -26.66 6.07
C VAL A 132 11.70 -26.07 6.47
N HIS A 133 12.49 -25.63 5.48
CA HIS A 133 13.80 -25.04 5.74
C HIS A 133 13.76 -23.67 6.42
N ILE A 134 12.75 -22.84 6.14
CA ILE A 134 12.52 -21.57 6.84
C ILE A 134 12.24 -21.84 8.32
N ILE A 135 11.34 -22.78 8.63
CA ILE A 135 11.01 -23.16 10.01
C ILE A 135 12.25 -23.72 10.72
N GLN A 136 12.97 -24.65 10.09
CA GLN A 136 14.18 -25.24 10.67
C GLN A 136 15.28 -24.19 10.91
N ALA A 137 15.46 -23.25 9.99
CA ALA A 137 16.40 -22.15 10.14
C ALA A 137 16.03 -21.26 11.33
N LEU A 138 14.76 -20.85 11.44
CA LEU A 138 14.28 -20.07 12.58
C LEU A 138 14.41 -20.82 13.90
N LYS A 139 14.04 -22.10 13.96
CA LYS A 139 14.24 -22.94 15.16
C LYS A 139 15.71 -23.00 15.59
N THR A 140 16.62 -23.15 14.63
CA THR A 140 18.07 -23.15 14.89
C THR A 140 18.55 -21.79 15.43
N LEU A 141 17.94 -20.69 14.97
CA LEU A 141 18.28 -19.32 15.36
C LEU A 141 17.47 -18.82 16.57
N GLY A 142 16.80 -19.70 17.32
CA GLY A 142 16.07 -19.33 18.54
C GLY A 142 14.64 -18.81 18.32
N GLY A 143 14.01 -19.16 17.19
CA GLY A 143 12.63 -18.85 16.85
C GLY A 143 12.41 -17.47 16.21
N ARG A 144 13.41 -16.59 16.26
CA ARG A 144 13.37 -15.23 15.70
C ARG A 144 14.73 -14.79 15.21
N ALA A 145 14.85 -14.35 13.96
CA ALA A 145 16.14 -13.94 13.40
C ALA A 145 16.02 -12.94 12.24
N ARG A 146 17.15 -12.31 11.88
CA ARG A 146 17.22 -11.45 10.69
C ARG A 146 17.10 -12.28 9.42
N VAL A 147 16.51 -11.68 8.39
CA VAL A 147 16.35 -12.35 7.08
C VAL A 147 17.70 -12.82 6.52
N SER A 148 18.76 -12.02 6.67
CA SER A 148 20.12 -12.41 6.26
C SER A 148 20.55 -13.72 6.90
N ASP A 149 20.34 -13.85 8.20
CA ASP A 149 20.81 -14.98 9.01
C ASP A 149 19.98 -16.22 8.70
N VAL A 150 18.66 -16.05 8.49
CA VAL A 150 17.78 -17.13 8.05
C VAL A 150 18.17 -17.63 6.67
N ILE A 151 18.42 -16.74 5.71
CA ILE A 151 18.82 -17.10 4.35
C ILE A 151 20.20 -17.77 4.36
N GLU A 152 21.16 -17.30 5.16
CA GLU A 152 22.45 -17.97 5.33
C GLU A 152 22.28 -19.38 5.90
N GLN A 153 21.44 -19.53 6.92
CA GLN A 153 21.15 -20.83 7.52
C GLN A 153 20.43 -21.77 6.54
N MET A 154 19.50 -21.25 5.74
CA MET A 154 18.86 -22.01 4.65
C MET A 154 19.88 -22.42 3.58
N THR A 155 20.84 -21.55 3.24
CA THR A 155 21.92 -21.87 2.29
C THR A 155 22.67 -23.12 2.74
N LYS A 156 23.02 -23.20 4.04
CA LYS A 156 23.68 -24.38 4.62
C LYS A 156 22.78 -25.63 4.57
N GLN A 157 21.48 -25.48 4.82
CA GLN A 157 20.54 -26.61 4.83
C GLN A 157 20.22 -27.17 3.43
N LEU A 158 20.22 -26.29 2.43
CA LEU A 158 19.89 -26.56 1.03
C LEU A 158 21.12 -26.86 0.17
N ASP A 159 22.31 -26.86 0.76
CA ASP A 159 23.55 -27.21 0.06
C ASP A 159 23.43 -28.60 -0.58
N GLY A 160 23.75 -28.68 -1.88
CA GLY A 160 23.56 -29.87 -2.69
C GLY A 160 22.11 -30.30 -2.99
N LYS A 161 21.09 -29.57 -2.51
CA LYS A 161 19.65 -29.91 -2.69
C LYS A 161 18.89 -28.95 -3.61
N LEU A 162 19.46 -27.79 -3.91
CA LEU A 162 18.88 -26.84 -4.86
C LEU A 162 18.84 -27.42 -6.27
N LEU A 163 17.73 -27.19 -6.97
CA LEU A 163 17.57 -27.61 -8.35
C LEU A 163 18.17 -26.57 -9.31
N PRO A 164 18.43 -26.94 -10.58
CA PRO A 164 19.07 -26.02 -11.53
C PRO A 164 18.33 -24.68 -11.70
N GLY A 165 17.01 -24.64 -11.53
CA GLY A 165 16.22 -23.42 -11.63
C GLY A 165 16.33 -22.47 -10.43
N ASP A 166 16.86 -22.94 -9.30
CA ASP A 166 17.00 -22.20 -8.05
C ASP A 166 18.21 -21.26 -8.05
N ASN A 167 19.27 -21.68 -8.75
CA ASN A 167 20.54 -20.95 -8.87
C ASN A 167 20.51 -19.85 -9.94
N ILE A 168 19.37 -19.67 -10.63
CA ILE A 168 19.23 -18.64 -11.64
C ILE A 168 19.16 -17.27 -10.99
N TRP A 169 20.08 -16.40 -11.37
CA TRP A 169 20.12 -15.01 -10.92
C TRP A 169 18.90 -14.23 -11.42
N ARG A 170 18.34 -13.35 -10.57
CA ARG A 170 17.26 -12.44 -10.93
C ARG A 170 17.73 -10.99 -10.79
N ASP A 171 17.90 -10.31 -11.90
CA ASP A 171 18.37 -8.91 -11.94
C ASP A 171 17.42 -7.96 -11.19
N ALA A 172 16.11 -8.18 -11.31
CA ALA A 172 15.09 -7.32 -10.69
C ALA A 172 15.17 -7.28 -9.16
N THR A 173 15.63 -8.37 -8.53
CA THR A 173 15.75 -8.51 -7.07
C THR A 173 17.20 -8.63 -6.61
N ASN A 174 18.15 -8.61 -7.55
CA ASN A 174 19.58 -8.78 -7.34
C ASN A 174 19.94 -9.98 -6.45
N GLU A 175 19.27 -11.13 -6.69
CA GLU A 175 19.47 -12.35 -5.89
C GLU A 175 19.13 -13.64 -6.67
N PRO A 176 19.61 -14.82 -6.22
CA PRO A 176 19.21 -16.11 -6.79
C PRO A 176 17.71 -16.39 -6.62
N ALA A 177 17.14 -17.12 -7.58
CA ALA A 177 15.71 -17.40 -7.63
C ALA A 177 15.17 -18.05 -6.36
N TRP A 178 15.93 -18.93 -5.69
CA TRP A 178 15.48 -19.60 -4.47
C TRP A 178 15.34 -18.65 -3.27
N GLN A 179 16.20 -17.63 -3.14
CA GLN A 179 16.09 -16.64 -2.07
C GLN A 179 14.82 -15.81 -2.25
N ASN A 180 14.55 -15.38 -3.48
CA ASN A 180 13.30 -14.72 -3.81
C ASN A 180 12.10 -15.65 -3.52
N ASN A 181 12.17 -16.93 -3.91
CA ASN A 181 11.09 -17.89 -3.66
C ASN A 181 10.87 -18.13 -2.14
N ALA A 182 11.94 -18.15 -1.34
CA ALA A 182 11.86 -18.27 0.12
C ALA A 182 11.20 -17.04 0.77
N LYS A 183 11.47 -15.83 0.27
CA LYS A 183 10.78 -14.60 0.72
C LYS A 183 9.29 -14.62 0.38
N TRP A 184 8.93 -15.13 -0.80
CA TRP A 184 7.53 -15.36 -1.18
C TRP A 184 6.86 -16.40 -0.29
N GLU A 185 7.55 -17.50 0.00
CA GLU A 185 7.04 -18.53 0.91
C GLU A 185 6.83 -17.96 2.31
N ARG A 186 7.79 -17.18 2.83
CA ARG A 186 7.63 -16.48 4.10
C ARG A 186 6.40 -15.57 4.12
N PHE A 187 6.12 -14.86 3.02
CA PHE A 187 4.90 -14.06 2.93
C PHE A 187 3.66 -14.92 3.08
N GLN A 188 3.57 -16.05 2.37
CA GLN A 188 2.47 -17.01 2.51
C GLN A 188 2.36 -17.57 3.94
N MET A 189 3.49 -17.92 4.55
CA MET A 189 3.55 -18.40 5.94
C MET A 189 3.08 -17.35 6.97
N THR A 190 3.17 -16.06 6.65
CA THR A 190 2.62 -15.01 7.51
C THR A 190 1.10 -14.91 7.36
N GLN A 191 0.57 -15.20 6.18
CA GLN A 191 -0.87 -15.20 5.92
C GLN A 191 -1.56 -16.44 6.53
N ASP A 192 -0.88 -17.59 6.54
CA ASP A 192 -1.42 -18.85 7.08
C ASP A 192 -1.13 -19.06 8.59
N GLY A 193 -0.44 -18.12 9.23
CA GLY A 193 -0.19 -18.12 10.68
C GLY A 193 1.05 -18.90 11.14
N ALA A 194 1.77 -19.58 10.24
CA ALA A 194 3.01 -20.28 10.59
C ALA A 194 4.15 -19.33 11.02
N LEU A 195 4.13 -18.08 10.56
CA LEU A 195 5.03 -17.01 11.01
C LEU A 195 4.25 -15.83 11.56
N ARG A 196 4.84 -15.15 12.55
CA ARG A 196 4.20 -14.05 13.25
C ARG A 196 3.98 -12.82 12.36
N GLN A 197 2.72 -12.40 12.23
CA GLN A 197 2.36 -11.12 11.64
C GLN A 197 2.81 -9.96 12.56
N GLY A 198 3.35 -8.88 11.97
CA GLY A 198 3.81 -7.71 12.73
C GLY A 198 5.25 -7.78 13.27
N SER A 199 6.03 -8.80 12.86
CA SER A 199 7.48 -8.83 13.14
C SER A 199 8.18 -7.57 12.61
N PRO A 200 9.20 -7.02 13.32
CA PRO A 200 9.94 -5.86 12.83
C PRO A 200 10.50 -6.05 11.43
N ARG A 201 10.64 -4.95 10.69
CA ARG A 201 11.17 -4.98 9.32
C ARG A 201 12.54 -5.67 9.29
N GLY A 202 12.68 -6.68 8.43
CA GLY A 202 13.92 -7.46 8.30
C GLY A 202 14.09 -8.58 9.34
N ILE A 203 13.07 -8.86 10.15
CA ILE A 203 13.04 -9.98 11.10
C ILE A 203 11.93 -10.95 10.73
N TRP A 204 12.25 -12.25 10.78
CA TRP A 204 11.28 -13.33 10.69
C TRP A 204 11.18 -14.03 12.05
N GLU A 205 9.97 -14.44 12.43
CA GLU A 205 9.65 -14.99 13.74
C GLU A 205 8.58 -16.08 13.57
N LEU A 206 8.76 -17.20 14.27
CA LEU A 206 7.77 -18.29 14.31
C LEU A 206 6.46 -17.81 14.93
N GLY A 207 5.34 -18.34 14.43
CA GLY A 207 4.05 -18.19 15.12
C GLY A 207 4.06 -18.91 16.47
N GLU A 208 3.09 -18.60 17.34
CA GLU A 208 3.01 -19.17 18.70
C GLU A 208 2.77 -20.70 18.69
N ASP A 209 2.34 -21.27 17.56
CA ASP A 209 2.02 -22.70 17.38
C ASP A 209 3.03 -23.49 16.50
N SER A 210 4.24 -22.97 16.23
CA SER A 210 5.19 -23.53 15.22
C SER A 210 6.49 -24.18 15.73
#